data_AF-A0A958IR30-F1
#
_entry.id   AF-A0A958IR30-F1
#
_cell.length_a   1.000
_cell.length_b   1.000
_cell.length_c   1.000
_cell.angle_alpha   90.00
_cell.angle_beta   90.00
_cell.angle_gamma   90.00
#
_symmetry.space_group_name_H-M   'P 1'
#
loop_
_entity.id
_entity.type
_entity.pdbx_description
1 polymer ?
#
loop_
_entity_poly.entity_id
_entity_poly.type
_entity_poly.pdbx_seq_one_letter_code
_entity_poly.pdbx_strand_id
1 'polypeptide(L)'
;MDLKDFRRHAHELVDWMADYLEHIEDYPVKSQVRPKDILKQLPEAAPESGEVFEQIFADFQQIILPGITHWQHPAFHAYFPANSSPPSVLAEMLTATIGAQCMIWQTSPAAAELEERMMEWLREMIGLPPSF
;
A
#
# COMPACT_ATOMS: atom_id res chain seq x y z
N MET A 1 -7.07 9.19 -17.37
CA MET A 1 -6.00 8.24 -17.73
C MET A 1 -6.62 7.09 -18.49
N ASP A 2 -6.02 6.65 -19.61
CA ASP A 2 -6.46 5.45 -20.33
C ASP A 2 -5.69 4.19 -19.86
N LEU A 3 -6.01 3.01 -20.40
CA LEU A 3 -5.34 1.76 -19.99
C LEU A 3 -3.88 1.63 -20.46
N LYS A 4 -3.47 2.37 -21.49
CA LYS A 4 -2.07 2.37 -21.93
C LYS A 4 -1.23 3.20 -20.96
N ASP A 5 -1.73 4.37 -20.59
CA ASP A 5 -1.13 5.23 -19.57
C ASP A 5 -1.10 4.51 -18.21
N PHE A 6 -2.21 3.88 -17.82
CA PHE A 6 -2.28 3.09 -16.59
C PHE A 6 -1.19 2.01 -16.54
N ARG A 7 -1.03 1.24 -17.62
CA ARG A 7 0.01 0.21 -17.68
C ARG A 7 1.40 0.80 -17.53
N ARG A 8 1.68 1.91 -18.23
CA ARG A 8 2.97 2.61 -18.15
C ARG A 8 3.28 3.03 -16.71
N HIS A 9 2.35 3.72 -16.05
CA HIS A 9 2.53 4.18 -14.68
C HIS A 9 2.53 3.06 -13.64
N ALA A 10 1.76 1.99 -13.86
CA ALA A 10 1.79 0.83 -12.99
C ALA A 10 3.18 0.15 -13.02
N HIS A 11 3.83 0.06 -14.18
CA HIS A 11 5.21 -0.44 -14.25
C HIS A 11 6.20 0.49 -13.53
N GLU A 12 6.09 1.80 -13.75
CA GLU A 12 6.91 2.81 -13.05
C GLU A 12 6.77 2.70 -11.52
N LEU A 13 5.54 2.51 -11.01
CA LEU A 13 5.29 2.31 -9.58
C LEU A 13 5.84 0.98 -9.09
N VAL A 14 5.75 -0.10 -9.86
CA VAL A 14 6.31 -1.41 -9.47
C VAL A 14 7.83 -1.35 -9.35
N ASP A 15 8.50 -0.71 -10.31
CA ASP A 15 9.94 -0.51 -10.26
C ASP A 15 10.31 0.32 -9.01
N TRP A 16 9.62 1.44 -8.78
CA TRP A 16 9.85 2.26 -7.58
C TRP A 16 9.58 1.51 -6.27
N MET A 17 8.53 0.68 -6.19
CA MET A 17 8.23 -0.11 -5.00
C MET A 17 9.34 -1.13 -4.69
N ALA A 18 9.89 -1.76 -5.73
CA ALA A 18 11.01 -2.68 -5.57
C ALA A 18 12.26 -1.94 -5.07
N ASP A 19 12.62 -0.83 -5.71
CA ASP A 19 13.75 0.01 -5.32
C ASP A 19 13.59 0.54 -3.89
N TYR A 20 12.39 0.98 -3.50
CA TYR A 20 12.10 1.44 -2.15
C TYR A 20 12.32 0.34 -1.10
N LEU A 21 11.89 -0.89 -1.38
CA LEU A 21 12.07 -2.02 -0.47
C LEU A 21 13.53 -2.47 -0.38
N GLU A 22 14.27 -2.43 -1.50
CA GLU A 22 15.71 -2.75 -1.55
C GLU A 22 16.56 -1.71 -0.82
N HIS A 23 16.21 -0.43 -0.95
CA HIS A 23 16.98 0.70 -0.45
C HIS A 23 16.34 1.40 0.76
N ILE A 24 15.45 0.71 1.48
CA ILE A 24 14.74 1.32 2.62
C ILE A 24 15.70 1.83 3.72
N GLU A 25 16.88 1.21 3.84
CA GLU A 25 17.93 1.59 4.81
C GLU A 25 18.57 2.95 4.52
N ASP A 26 18.42 3.47 3.31
CA ASP A 26 18.92 4.79 2.94
C ASP A 26 18.04 5.93 3.49
N TYR A 27 16.82 5.60 3.94
CA TYR A 27 15.88 6.55 4.52
C TYR A 27 16.04 6.67 6.04
N PRO A 28 15.81 7.86 6.64
CA PRO A 28 15.79 7.97 8.09
C PRO A 28 14.62 7.17 8.68
N VAL A 29 14.90 6.26 9.62
CA VAL A 29 13.87 5.41 10.29
C VAL A 29 12.60 6.17 10.65
N LYS A 30 12.75 7.35 11.28
CA LYS A 30 11.67 8.23 11.71
C LYS A 30 11.70 9.52 10.91
N SER A 31 10.53 10.00 10.50
CA SER A 31 10.40 11.31 9.86
C SER A 31 10.98 12.42 10.75
N GLN A 32 11.64 13.38 10.09
CA GLN A 32 12.32 14.51 10.71
C GLN A 32 11.52 15.82 10.60
N VAL A 33 10.31 15.78 10.02
CA VAL A 33 9.47 16.97 9.84
C VAL A 33 8.75 17.37 11.13
N ARG A 34 8.32 18.63 11.23
CA ARG A 34 7.49 19.11 12.34
C ARG A 34 6.01 19.03 11.98
N PRO A 35 5.11 19.06 12.98
CA PRO A 35 3.68 19.14 12.72
C PRO A 35 3.34 20.28 11.76
N LYS A 36 2.50 19.97 10.76
CA LYS A 36 2.06 20.87 9.68
C LYS A 36 3.09 21.22 8.60
N ASP A 37 4.34 20.76 8.67
CA ASP A 37 5.33 21.05 7.62
C ASP A 37 4.91 20.46 6.25
N ILE A 38 4.33 19.25 6.23
CA ILE A 38 3.78 18.64 4.99
C ILE A 38 2.55 19.42 4.49
N LEU A 39 1.61 19.71 5.38
CA LEU A 39 0.36 20.40 5.03
C LEU A 39 0.62 21.76 4.37
N LYS A 40 1.62 22.51 4.86
CA LYS A 40 1.98 23.84 4.32
C LYS A 40 2.59 23.80 2.91
N GLN A 41 3.03 22.63 2.44
CA GLN A 41 3.57 22.46 1.10
C GLN A 41 2.47 22.12 0.08
N LEU A 42 1.27 21.75 0.55
CA LEU A 42 0.14 21.43 -0.31
C LEU A 42 -0.67 22.70 -0.65
N PRO A 43 -1.31 22.76 -1.82
CA PRO A 43 -2.24 23.84 -2.16
C PRO A 43 -3.39 23.95 -1.15
N GLU A 44 -3.89 25.17 -0.92
CA GLU A 44 -5.01 25.41 0.00
C GLU A 44 -6.36 24.93 -0.56
N ALA A 45 -6.47 24.75 -1.87
CA ALA A 45 -7.65 24.28 -2.57
C ALA A 45 -7.31 23.12 -3.51
N ALA A 46 -8.25 22.20 -3.69
CA ALA A 46 -8.12 21.13 -4.67
C ALA A 46 -8.08 21.70 -6.11
N PRO A 47 -7.33 21.08 -7.03
CA PRO A 47 -7.26 21.54 -8.41
C PRO A 47 -8.61 21.33 -9.13
N GLU A 48 -9.02 22.31 -9.94
CA GLU A 48 -10.28 22.22 -10.70
C GLU A 48 -10.18 21.28 -11.91
N SER A 49 -8.97 21.04 -12.40
CA SER A 49 -8.66 20.12 -13.48
C SER A 49 -7.64 19.07 -13.04
N GLY A 50 -7.67 17.89 -13.67
CA GLY A 50 -6.68 16.86 -13.41
C GLY A 50 -5.24 17.31 -13.72
N GLU A 51 -4.30 16.80 -12.94
CA GLU A 51 -2.86 16.98 -13.15
C GLU A 51 -2.25 15.74 -13.81
N VAL A 52 -1.08 15.91 -14.42
CA VAL A 52 -0.33 14.80 -15.01
C VAL A 52 0.24 13.92 -13.89
N PHE A 53 0.24 12.60 -14.09
CA PHE A 53 0.63 11.64 -13.05
C PHE A 53 2.08 11.86 -12.61
N GLU A 54 2.97 12.21 -13.53
CA GLU A 54 4.38 12.48 -13.26
C GLU A 54 4.57 13.59 -12.22
N GLN A 55 3.70 14.60 -12.24
CA GLN A 55 3.73 15.68 -11.25
C GLN A 55 3.23 15.19 -9.88
N ILE A 56 2.14 14.43 -9.85
CA ILE A 56 1.61 13.83 -8.61
C ILE A 56 2.64 12.89 -7.97
N PHE A 57 3.34 12.09 -8.78
CA PHE A 57 4.34 11.16 -8.29
C PHE A 57 5.61 11.88 -7.82
N ALA A 58 6.02 12.95 -8.50
CA ALA A 58 7.09 13.83 -8.02
C ALA A 58 6.72 14.49 -6.69
N ASP A 59 5.49 14.98 -6.52
CA ASP A 59 5.02 15.56 -5.26
C ASP A 59 4.98 14.51 -4.14
N PHE A 60 4.60 13.26 -4.45
CA PHE A 60 4.70 12.17 -3.49
C PHE A 60 6.15 11.98 -3.01
N GLN A 61 7.12 11.93 -3.92
CA GLN A 61 8.53 11.73 -3.57
C GLN A 61 9.13 12.93 -2.82
N GLN A 62 8.76 14.15 -3.18
CA GLN A 62 9.37 15.38 -2.66
C GLN A 62 8.68 15.92 -1.42
N ILE A 63 7.36 15.82 -1.34
CA ILE A 63 6.55 16.40 -0.27
C ILE A 63 6.15 15.33 0.73
N ILE A 64 5.62 14.19 0.27
CA ILE A 64 5.01 13.18 1.16
C ILE A 64 6.08 12.27 1.79
N LEU A 65 6.96 11.69 0.99
CA LEU A 65 7.93 10.68 1.42
C LEU A 65 8.86 11.16 2.57
N PRO A 66 9.38 12.40 2.60
CA PRO A 66 10.16 12.90 3.74
C PRO A 66 9.36 12.97 5.06
N GLY A 67 8.03 13.05 4.97
CA GLY A 67 7.09 13.01 6.08
C GLY A 67 6.80 11.60 6.63
N ILE A 68 7.27 10.55 5.97
CA ILE A 68 6.99 9.16 6.33
C ILE A 68 7.97 8.68 7.41
N THR A 69 7.43 7.96 8.39
CA THR A 69 8.21 7.11 9.28
C THR A 69 8.25 5.71 8.66
N HIS A 70 9.42 5.18 8.41
CA HIS A 70 9.61 3.97 7.61
C HIS A 70 9.49 2.73 8.50
N TRP A 71 8.25 2.26 8.71
CA TRP A 71 7.95 1.12 9.60
C TRP A 71 8.62 -0.20 9.19
N GLN A 72 8.95 -0.35 7.90
CA GLN A 72 9.63 -1.55 7.37
C GLN A 72 11.16 -1.43 7.44
N HIS A 73 11.70 -0.30 7.89
CA HIS A 73 13.15 -0.12 8.04
C HIS A 73 13.68 -1.10 9.10
N PRO A 74 14.79 -1.82 8.88
CA PRO A 74 15.28 -2.86 9.80
C PRO A 74 15.65 -2.34 11.21
N ALA A 75 16.10 -1.09 11.31
CA ALA A 75 16.32 -0.40 12.58
C ALA A 75 15.04 0.18 13.26
N PHE A 76 13.84 -0.07 12.74
CA PHE A 76 12.59 0.34 13.39
C PHE A 76 12.22 -0.67 14.50
N HIS A 77 12.39 -0.27 15.76
CA HIS A 77 12.12 -1.12 16.93
C HIS A 77 11.08 -0.52 17.90
N ALA A 78 10.25 0.41 17.41
CA ALA A 78 9.18 1.00 18.20
C ALA A 78 7.88 0.18 18.06
N TYR A 79 7.01 0.25 19.08
CA TYR A 79 5.66 -0.35 19.07
C TYR A 79 5.64 -1.85 18.73
N PHE A 80 4.74 -2.26 17.83
CA PHE A 80 4.66 -3.58 17.20
C PHE A 80 4.92 -3.43 15.70
N PRO A 81 5.46 -4.46 15.03
CA PRO A 81 5.72 -4.41 13.60
C PRO A 81 4.41 -4.21 12.82
N ALA A 82 4.46 -3.35 11.81
CA ALA A 82 3.43 -3.29 10.79
C ALA A 82 3.78 -4.37 9.75
N ASN A 83 3.02 -5.46 9.68
CA ASN A 83 3.36 -6.56 8.78
C ASN A 83 3.15 -6.15 7.32
N SER A 84 4.16 -6.33 6.48
CA SER A 84 4.08 -6.16 5.03
C SER A 84 5.00 -7.17 4.34
N SER A 85 4.62 -7.59 3.14
CA SER A 85 5.41 -8.51 2.32
C SER A 85 5.17 -8.25 0.83
N PRO A 86 6.11 -8.57 -0.07
CA PRO A 86 5.89 -8.43 -1.51
C PRO A 86 4.62 -9.18 -2.00
N PRO A 87 4.33 -10.42 -1.56
CA PRO A 87 3.08 -11.09 -1.94
C PRO A 87 1.81 -10.35 -1.50
N SER A 88 1.77 -9.75 -0.30
CA SER A 88 0.60 -9.02 0.17
C SER A 88 0.37 -7.72 -0.62
N VAL A 89 1.44 -7.04 -1.02
CA VAL A 89 1.34 -5.83 -1.87
C VAL A 89 0.78 -6.19 -3.26
N LEU A 90 1.27 -7.28 -3.86
CA LEU A 90 0.74 -7.75 -5.14
C LEU A 90 -0.74 -8.19 -5.04
N ALA A 91 -1.12 -8.83 -3.94
CA ALA A 91 -2.52 -9.15 -3.67
C ALA A 91 -3.38 -7.87 -3.59
N GLU A 92 -2.89 -6.82 -2.94
CA GLU A 92 -3.59 -5.53 -2.85
C GLU A 92 -3.77 -4.86 -4.23
N MET A 93 -2.79 -5.01 -5.14
CA MET A 93 -2.94 -4.54 -6.52
C MET A 93 -4.09 -5.25 -7.24
N LEU A 94 -4.26 -6.56 -7.02
CA LEU A 94 -5.37 -7.33 -7.60
C LEU A 94 -6.70 -6.90 -7.00
N THR A 95 -6.81 -6.80 -5.67
CA THR A 95 -8.05 -6.42 -4.99
C THR A 95 -8.50 -5.02 -5.41
N ALA A 96 -7.58 -4.06 -5.45
CA ALA A 96 -7.84 -2.69 -5.91
C ALA A 96 -8.27 -2.63 -7.38
N THR A 97 -7.66 -3.43 -8.26
CA THR A 97 -8.01 -3.48 -9.69
C THR A 97 -9.40 -4.06 -9.93
N ILE A 98 -9.76 -5.13 -9.21
CA ILE A 98 -11.08 -5.77 -9.34
C ILE A 98 -12.17 -4.87 -8.76
N GLY A 99 -11.86 -4.11 -7.71
CA GLY A 99 -12.85 -3.29 -7.00
C GLY A 99 -13.96 -4.17 -6.38
N ALA A 100 -13.57 -5.35 -5.89
CA ALA A 100 -14.50 -6.34 -5.36
C ALA A 100 -15.29 -5.79 -4.16
N GLN A 101 -16.58 -6.06 -4.13
CA GLN A 101 -17.45 -5.70 -3.01
C GLN A 101 -17.96 -6.99 -2.34
N CYS A 102 -17.55 -7.23 -1.11
CA CYS A 102 -17.69 -8.52 -0.43
C CYS A 102 -18.78 -8.51 0.66
N MET A 103 -19.81 -7.68 0.51
CA MET A 103 -20.85 -7.51 1.54
C MET A 103 -21.76 -8.73 1.72
N ILE A 104 -22.05 -9.45 0.63
CA ILE A 104 -22.82 -10.70 0.64
C ILE A 104 -22.23 -11.64 -0.41
N TRP A 105 -22.49 -12.94 -0.28
CA TRP A 105 -21.95 -13.95 -1.22
C TRP A 105 -22.23 -13.58 -2.69
N GLN A 106 -23.44 -13.10 -3.01
CA GLN A 106 -23.82 -12.74 -4.39
C GLN A 106 -22.97 -11.61 -4.99
N THR A 107 -22.42 -10.70 -4.18
CA THR A 107 -21.64 -9.55 -4.71
C THR A 107 -20.20 -9.91 -5.02
N SER A 108 -19.65 -10.98 -4.42
CA SER A 108 -18.31 -11.53 -4.74
C SER A 108 -18.16 -12.99 -4.24
N PRO A 109 -18.71 -14.00 -4.94
CA PRO A 109 -18.70 -15.39 -4.47
C PRO A 109 -17.29 -15.94 -4.20
N ALA A 110 -16.36 -15.71 -5.13
CA ALA A 110 -14.99 -16.19 -5.02
C ALA A 110 -14.25 -15.55 -3.83
N ALA A 111 -14.55 -14.30 -3.48
CA ALA A 111 -13.94 -13.65 -2.33
C ALA A 111 -14.41 -14.29 -1.01
N ALA A 112 -15.72 -14.56 -0.89
CA ALA A 112 -16.29 -15.23 0.27
C ALA A 112 -15.74 -16.66 0.46
N GLU A 113 -15.72 -17.46 -0.62
CA GLU A 113 -15.23 -18.84 -0.55
C GLU A 113 -13.72 -18.93 -0.33
N LEU A 114 -12.95 -18.01 -0.92
CA LEU A 114 -11.51 -17.95 -0.69
C LEU A 114 -11.20 -17.52 0.76
N GLU A 115 -11.94 -16.56 1.32
CA GLU A 115 -11.79 -16.16 2.72
C GLU A 115 -12.03 -17.35 3.67
N GLU A 116 -13.10 -18.12 3.46
CA GLU A 116 -13.39 -19.32 4.23
C GLU A 116 -12.22 -20.31 4.17
N ARG A 117 -11.73 -20.64 2.96
CA ARG A 117 -10.60 -21.57 2.79
C ARG A 117 -9.31 -21.05 3.42
N MET A 118 -9.02 -19.75 3.32
CA MET A 118 -7.83 -19.16 3.93
C MET A 118 -7.89 -19.23 5.46
N MET A 119 -9.07 -19.04 6.05
CA MET A 119 -9.27 -19.18 7.49
C MET A 119 -9.17 -20.63 7.96
N GLU A 120 -9.66 -21.60 7.18
CA GLU A 120 -9.45 -23.03 7.44
C GLU A 120 -7.95 -23.37 7.48
N TRP A 121 -7.18 -22.91 6.50
CA TRP A 121 -5.73 -23.09 6.48
C TRP A 121 -5.05 -22.42 7.68
N LEU A 122 -5.45 -21.19 8.01
CA LEU A 122 -4.88 -20.50 9.16
C LEU A 122 -5.14 -21.26 10.45
N ARG A 123 -6.38 -21.72 10.66
CA ARG A 123 -6.80 -22.52 11.81
C ARG A 123 -5.91 -23.75 11.98
N GLU A 124 -5.65 -24.49 10.89
CA GLU A 124 -4.75 -25.64 10.89
C GLU A 124 -3.30 -25.23 11.22
N MET A 125 -2.79 -24.16 10.61
CA MET A 125 -1.43 -23.67 10.84
C MET A 125 -1.17 -23.26 12.30
N ILE A 126 -2.18 -22.72 13.00
CA ILE A 126 -2.06 -22.33 14.40
C ILE A 126 -2.51 -23.43 15.39
N GLY A 127 -2.82 -24.64 14.90
CA GLY A 127 -3.13 -25.80 15.72
C GLY A 127 -4.48 -25.75 16.44
N LEU A 128 -5.45 -25.00 15.91
CA LEU A 128 -6.80 -24.96 16.47
C LEU A 128 -7.59 -26.25 16.14
N PRO A 129 -8.53 -26.65 17.00
CA PRO A 129 -9.29 -27.90 16.81
C PRO A 129 -10.27 -27.80 15.62
N PRO A 130 -10.64 -28.93 15.01
CA PRO A 130 -11.58 -28.95 13.88
C PRO A 130 -12.98 -28.41 14.16
N SER A 131 -13.36 -28.30 15.44
CA SER A 131 -14.64 -27.76 15.88
C SER A 131 -14.67 -26.24 16.06
N PHE A 132 -13.52 -25.58 15.88
CA PHE A 132 -13.40 -24.13 15.84
C PHE A 132 -13.63 -23.62 14.43
#